data_AF-A0A9W7YLQ5-F1
#
_entry.id   AF-A0A9W7YLQ5-F1
#
_cell.length_a   1.000
_cell.length_b   1.000
_cell.length_c   1.000
_cell.angle_alpha   90.00
_cell.angle_beta   90.00
_cell.angle_gamma   90.00
#
_symmetry.space_group_name_H-M   'P 1'
#
loop_
_entity.id
_entity.type
_entity.pdbx_description
1 polymer ?
#
loop_
_entity_poly.entity_id
_entity_poly.type
_entity_poly.pdbx_seq_one_letter_code
_entity_poly.pdbx_strand_id
1 'polypeptide(L)' 'VPFLAINSLDDRITPPRGIPIDKFMTNPNIALALVPHGGHLGFLTGIPPKIWFIRPIEEFVSAIVR' A
#
# COMPACT_ATOMS: atom_id res chain seq x y z
N VAL A 1 -13.06 2.96 10.94
CA VAL A 1 -11.72 2.59 11.46
C VAL A 1 -10.71 2.92 10.37
N PRO A 2 -9.60 3.61 10.68
CA PRO A 2 -8.56 3.86 9.70
C PRO A 2 -7.99 2.57 9.10
N PHE A 3 -7.86 2.50 7.77
CA PHE A 3 -7.35 1.31 7.08
C PHE A 3 -6.41 1.70 5.94
N LEU A 4 -5.20 1.13 5.92
CA LEU A 4 -4.23 1.29 4.85
C LEU A 4 -4.06 -0.04 4.12
N ALA A 5 -4.26 -0.04 2.80
CA ALA A 5 -3.90 -1.13 1.91
C ALA A 5 -2.70 -0.74 1.05
N ILE A 6 -1.77 -1.69 0.86
CA ILE A 6 -0.59 -1.53 0.00
C ILE A 6 -0.58 -2.70 -0.98
N ASN A 7 -0.48 -2.44 -2.29
CA ASN A 7 -0.43 -3.48 -3.32
C ASN A 7 0.44 -3.04 -4.50
N SER A 8 0.88 -3.99 -5.33
CA SER A 8 1.55 -3.67 -6.60
C SER A 8 0.64 -3.89 -7.81
N LEU A 9 0.90 -3.17 -8.89
CA LEU A 9 0.15 -3.30 -10.14
C LEU A 9 0.47 -4.60 -10.89
N ASP A 10 1.59 -5.23 -10.57
CA ASP A 10 2.04 -6.50 -11.13
C ASP A 10 1.79 -7.71 -10.22
N ASP A 11 1.02 -7.56 -9.14
CA ASP A 11 0.70 -8.66 -8.22
C ASP A 11 -0.12 -9.75 -8.94
N ARG A 12 0.35 -11.00 -8.87
CA ARG A 12 -0.30 -12.16 -9.50
C ARG A 12 -1.27 -12.89 -8.57
N ILE A 13 -1.14 -12.69 -7.25
CA ILE A 13 -1.99 -13.30 -6.23
C ILE A 13 -3.21 -12.40 -6.01
N THR A 14 -2.99 -11.10 -5.85
CA THR A 14 -4.03 -10.07 -5.66
C THR A 14 -3.98 -9.05 -6.80
N PRO A 15 -4.46 -9.41 -8.00
CA PRO A 15 -4.32 -8.56 -9.19
C PRO A 15 -5.12 -7.26 -9.09
N PRO A 16 -4.70 -6.17 -9.77
CA PRO A 16 -5.34 -4.86 -9.66
C PRO A 16 -6.83 -4.84 -9.97
N ARG A 17 -7.28 -5.70 -10.88
CA ARG A 17 -8.71 -5.85 -11.24
C ARG A 17 -9.61 -6.26 -10.07
N GLY A 18 -9.03 -6.86 -9.03
CA GLY A 18 -9.75 -7.26 -7.81
C GLY A 18 -9.77 -6.18 -6.73
N ILE A 19 -9.08 -5.06 -6.94
CA ILE A 19 -9.02 -3.97 -5.96
C ILE A 19 -10.30 -3.12 -6.08
N PRO A 20 -11.07 -2.95 -5.00
CA PRO A 20 -12.30 -2.16 -5.01
C PRO A 20 -12.00 -0.65 -4.96
N ILE A 21 -11.50 -0.09 -6.06
CA ILE A 21 -11.06 1.31 -6.17
C ILE A 21 -12.19 2.29 -5.79
N ASP A 22 -13.42 1.99 -6.17
CA ASP A 22 -14.62 2.78 -5.85
C ASP A 22 -14.78 2.96 -4.32
N LYS A 23 -14.49 1.92 -3.54
CA LYS A 23 -14.57 1.98 -2.08
C LYS A 23 -13.50 2.90 -1.50
N PHE A 24 -12.28 2.85 -2.03
CA PHE A 24 -11.21 3.74 -1.60
C PHE A 24 -11.44 5.20 -1.99
N MET A 25 -12.10 5.45 -3.13
CA MET A 25 -12.44 6.81 -3.57
C MET A 25 -13.58 7.45 -2.76
N THR A 26 -14.42 6.66 -2.12
CA THR A 26 -15.65 7.14 -1.45
C THR A 26 -15.57 7.13 0.07
N ASN A 27 -14.69 6.32 0.66
CA ASN A 27 -14.57 6.20 2.12
C ASN A 27 -13.34 6.98 2.63
N PRO A 28 -13.53 8.08 3.38
CA PRO A 28 -12.42 8.93 3.84
C PRO A 28 -11.54 8.28 4.92
N ASN A 29 -11.95 7.14 5.49
CA ASN A 29 -11.19 6.45 6.52
C ASN A 29 -10.20 5.42 5.96
N ILE A 30 -10.16 5.23 4.64
CA ILE A 30 -9.33 4.21 4.03
C ILE A 30 -8.41 4.79 2.98
N ALA A 31 -7.19 4.26 2.90
CA ALA A 31 -6.16 4.68 1.96
C ALA A 31 -5.60 3.48 1.21
N LEU A 32 -5.30 3.68 -0.07
CA LEU A 32 -4.70 2.67 -0.95
C LEU A 32 -3.40 3.22 -1.53
N ALA A 33 -2.29 2.54 -1.27
CA ALA A 33 -1.00 2.79 -1.90
C ALA A 33 -0.76 1.73 -3.00
N LEU A 34 -0.69 2.18 -4.25
CA LEU A 34 -0.35 1.34 -5.40
C LEU A 34 1.05 1.68 -5.90
N VAL A 35 1.87 0.65 -6.07
CA VAL A 35 3.20 0.77 -6.71
C VAL A 35 3.23 0.01 -8.03
N PRO A 36 4.03 0.42 -9.03
CA PRO A 36 4.14 -0.33 -10.28
C PRO A 36 4.62 -1.77 -10.07
N HIS A 37 5.59 -1.96 -9.18
CA HIS A 37 6.31 -3.22 -8.96
C HIS A 37 6.65 -3.44 -7.48
N GLY A 38 7.04 -4.67 -7.15
CA GLY A 38 7.64 -4.99 -5.86
C GLY A 38 6.65 -5.34 -4.77
N GLY A 39 5.55 -6.01 -5.12
CA GLY A 39 4.60 -6.62 -4.19
C GLY A 39 5.08 -7.95 -3.60
N HIS A 40 4.21 -8.55 -2.78
CA HIS A 40 4.25 -9.81 -2.00
C HIS A 40 5.59 -10.28 -1.38
N LEU A 41 6.68 -10.36 -2.15
CA LEU A 41 8.00 -10.78 -1.71
C LEU A 41 8.86 -9.57 -1.32
N GLY A 42 8.58 -9.05 -0.12
CA GLY A 42 9.54 -8.28 0.67
C GLY A 42 9.55 -6.78 0.46
N PHE A 43 8.81 -6.24 -0.52
CA PHE A 43 8.68 -4.78 -0.74
C PHE A 43 10.06 -4.11 -0.64
N LEU A 44 11.02 -4.57 -1.44
CA LEU A 44 12.40 -4.11 -1.38
C LEU A 44 12.66 -3.00 -2.42
N THR A 45 13.54 -2.06 -2.09
CA THR A 45 14.02 -1.01 -3.01
C THR A 45 15.50 -0.68 -2.77
N GLY A 46 16.19 -0.18 -3.80
CA GLY A 46 17.56 0.33 -3.72
C GLY A 46 18.69 -0.73 -3.67
N ILE A 47 19.93 -0.24 -3.53
CA ILE A 47 21.16 -1.03 -3.34
C ILE A 47 21.94 -0.42 -2.16
N PRO A 48 22.18 -1.16 -1.06
CA PRO A 48 21.64 -2.49 -0.77
C PRO A 48 20.11 -2.47 -0.63
N PRO A 49 19.41 -3.60 -0.87
CA PRO A 49 17.96 -3.68 -0.76
C PRO A 49 17.45 -3.29 0.63
N LYS A 50 16.42 -2.44 0.68
CA LYS A 50 15.74 -2.01 1.91
C LYS A 50 14.24 -2.21 1.80
N ILE A 51 13.59 -2.57 2.90
CA ILE A 51 12.14 -2.66 2.98
C ILE A 51 11.53 -1.25 2.86
N TRP A 52 10.69 -1.02 1.85
CA TRP A 52 10.14 0.30 1.56
C TRP A 52 8.81 0.57 2.25
N PHE A 53 7.99 -0.46 2.53
CA PHE A 53 6.63 -0.27 3.05
C PHE A 53 6.56 0.23 4.50
N ILE A 54 7.67 0.20 5.26
CA ILE A 54 7.72 0.69 6.64
C ILE A 54 7.40 2.19 6.68
N ARG A 55 8.01 2.97 5.78
CA ARG A 55 7.81 4.42 5.72
C ARG A 55 6.35 4.85 5.52
N PRO A 56 5.58 4.33 4.53
CA PRO A 56 4.17 4.70 4.39
C PRO A 56 3.30 4.22 5.56
N ILE A 57 3.67 3.13 6.27
CA ILE A 57 2.99 2.75 7.51
C ILE A 57 3.24 3.81 8.60
N GLU A 58 4.49 4.24 8.79
CA GLU A 58 4.83 5.30 9.77
C GLU A 58 4.10 6.60 9.46
N GLU A 59 4.08 7.02 8.18
CA GLU A 59 3.36 8.21 7.72
C GLU A 59 1.85 8.10 7.98
N PHE A 60 1.25 6.94 7.69
CA PHE A 60 -0.17 6.70 7.94
C PHE A 60 -0.50 6.70 9.43
N VAL A 61 0.28 6.00 10.26
CA VAL A 61 0.08 5.95 11.72
C VAL A 61 0.25 7.35 12.33
N SER A 62 1.26 8.11 11.90
CA SER A 62 1.47 9.48 12.36
C SER A 62 0.30 10.41 12.01
N ALA A 63 -0.34 10.20 10.86
CA ALA A 63 -1.49 10.99 10.42
C ALA A 63 -2.78 10.69 11.20
N ILE A 64 -2.93 9.49 11.77
CA ILE A 64 -4.15 9.08 12.49
C ILE A 64 -4.05 9.22 14.02
N VAL A 65 -2.83 9.31 14.58
CA VAL A 65 -2.59 9.45 16.03
C VAL A 65 -2.50 10.93 16.46
N ARG A 66 -2.34 11.85 15.50
CA ARG A 66 -2.44 13.30 15.74
C ARG A 66 -3.89 13.74 15.85
#